data_AF-A0A1M5RRR2-F1
#
_entry.id   AF-A0A1M5RRR2-F1
#
_cell.length_a   1.000
_cell.length_b   1.000
_cell.length_c   1.000
_cell.angle_alpha   90.00
_cell.angle_beta   90.00
_cell.angle_gamma   90.00
#
_symmetry.space_group_name_H-M   'P 1'
#
loop_
_entity.id
_entity.type
_entity.pdbx_description
1 polymer ?
#
loop_
_entity_poly.entity_id
_entity_poly.type
_entity_poly.pdbx_seq_one_letter_code
_entity_poly.pdbx_strand_id
1 'polypeptide(L)'
;MPFVRPYVRSDGTPVRGHFRWAPGARREMTIFAAVGLAVLGFGNTEGAGAAGSVRHTPSVTYPIRFDHATNDAPRGAVPHPTVSYPIKFDTPTPRRATPAPSVSYPVDFSALGSGR
;
A
#
# COMPACT_ATOMS: atom_id res chain seq x y z
N MET A 1 11.00 6.10 1.78
CA MET A 1 11.50 5.52 3.05
C MET A 1 12.71 6.33 3.53
N PRO A 2 12.81 6.70 4.82
CA PRO A 2 13.97 7.45 5.31
C PRO A 2 15.25 6.60 5.26
N PHE A 3 16.27 7.11 4.58
CA PHE A 3 17.61 6.54 4.53
C PHE A 3 18.46 7.15 5.65
N VAL A 4 19.02 6.29 6.50
CA VAL A 4 19.99 6.71 7.52
C VAL A 4 21.36 6.75 6.86
N ARG A 5 21.99 7.92 6.87
CA ARG A 5 23.34 8.09 6.33
C ARG A 5 24.36 7.32 7.19
N PRO A 6 25.45 6.81 6.58
CA PRO A 6 26.54 6.25 7.36
C PRO A 6 27.12 7.31 8.31
N TYR A 7 27.46 6.89 9.52
CA TYR A 7 28.04 7.76 10.54
C TYR A 7 28.96 6.96 11.47
N VAL A 8 29.84 7.66 12.17
CA VAL A 8 30.69 7.08 13.22
C VAL A 8 30.04 7.42 14.56
N ARG A 9 29.80 6.40 15.40
CA ARG A 9 29.32 6.60 16.77
C ARG A 9 30.42 7.20 17.65
N SER A 10 30.06 7.74 18.81
CA SER A 10 31.02 8.31 19.77
C SER A 10 32.04 7.30 20.31
N ASP A 11 31.75 6.00 20.20
CA ASP A 11 32.63 4.88 20.54
C ASP A 11 33.60 4.49 19.40
N GLY A 12 33.61 5.24 18.29
CA GLY A 12 34.44 4.97 17.11
C GLY A 12 33.88 3.88 16.19
N THR A 13 32.74 3.26 16.52
CA THR A 13 32.18 2.19 15.68
C THR A 13 31.56 2.77 14.40
N PRO A 14 31.99 2.31 13.20
CA PRO A 14 31.42 2.76 11.94
C PRO A 14 30.07 2.09 11.71
N VAL A 15 29.02 2.89 11.58
CA VAL A 15 27.67 2.43 11.25
C VAL A 15 27.43 2.63 9.76
N ARG A 16 27.12 1.54 9.05
CA ARG A 16 26.75 1.57 7.63
C ARG A 16 25.38 2.23 7.47
N GLY A 17 25.18 2.94 6.38
CA GLY A 17 23.88 3.50 6.05
C GLY A 17 22.84 2.41 5.83
N HIS A 18 21.63 2.63 6.32
CA HIS A 18 20.54 1.65 6.22
C HIS A 18 19.18 2.32 6.04
N PHE A 19 18.27 1.62 5.37
CA PHE A 19 16.89 2.06 5.24
C PHE A 19 16.09 1.69 6.49
N ARG A 20 15.37 2.67 7.05
CA ARG A 20 14.40 2.41 8.11
C ARG A 20 13.01 2.30 7.51
N TRP A 21 12.38 1.16 7.78
CA TRP A 21 11.02 0.87 7.39
C TRP A 21 10.09 1.37 8.50
N ALA A 22 8.88 1.80 8.16
CA ALA A 22 7.88 2.18 9.16
C ALA A 22 7.58 0.98 10.07
N PRO A 23 7.17 1.20 11.35
CA PRO A 23 6.72 0.12 12.20
C PRO A 23 5.63 -0.70 11.49
N GLY A 24 5.80 -2.02 11.42
CA GLY A 24 4.86 -2.91 10.71
C GLY A 24 5.19 -3.18 9.23
N ALA A 25 5.87 -2.27 8.52
CA ALA A 25 6.08 -2.39 7.07
C ALA A 25 6.87 -3.65 6.64
N ARG A 26 7.77 -4.16 7.50
CA ARG A 26 8.46 -5.45 7.23
C ARG A 26 7.49 -6.63 7.25
N ARG A 27 6.60 -6.67 8.24
CA ARG A 27 5.60 -7.73 8.40
C ARG A 27 4.59 -7.69 7.26
N GLU A 28 4.12 -6.49 6.91
CA GLU A 28 3.19 -6.31 5.79
C GLU A 28 3.83 -6.74 4.47
N MET A 29 5.06 -6.31 4.16
CA MET A 29 5.74 -6.72 2.92
C MET A 29 6.07 -8.21 2.87
N THR A 30 6.37 -8.86 4.00
CA THR A 30 6.48 -10.33 4.02
C THR A 30 5.17 -11.02 3.70
N ILE A 31 4.04 -10.48 4.19
CA ILE A 31 2.71 -11.03 3.88
C ILE A 31 2.38 -10.80 2.41
N PHE A 32 2.60 -9.59 1.88
CA PHE A 32 2.40 -9.29 0.46
C PHE A 32 3.27 -10.18 -0.43
N ALA A 33 4.54 -10.37 -0.10
CA ALA A 33 5.43 -11.26 -0.85
C ALA A 33 4.96 -12.71 -0.79
N ALA A 34 4.56 -13.22 0.38
CA ALA A 34 4.07 -14.59 0.54
C ALA A 34 2.77 -14.82 -0.25
N VAL A 35 1.81 -13.89 -0.17
CA VAL A 35 0.56 -13.96 -0.93
C VAL A 35 0.83 -13.86 -2.43
N GLY A 36 1.69 -12.94 -2.86
CA GLY A 36 2.07 -12.81 -4.26
C GLY A 36 2.73 -14.08 -4.80
N LEU A 37 3.63 -14.70 -4.04
CA LEU A 37 4.27 -15.97 -4.39
C LEU A 37 3.25 -17.11 -4.41
N ALA A 38 2.33 -17.18 -3.47
CA ALA A 38 1.26 -18.18 -3.46
C ALA A 38 0.34 -18.03 -4.68
N VAL A 39 -0.11 -16.82 -5.01
CA VAL A 39 -0.95 -16.57 -6.21
C VAL A 39 -0.18 -16.90 -7.48
N LEU A 40 1.10 -16.52 -7.57
CA LEU A 40 1.94 -16.87 -8.72
C LEU A 40 2.17 -18.37 -8.82
N GLY A 41 2.39 -19.07 -7.70
CA GLY A 41 2.63 -20.51 -7.66
C GLY A 41 1.37 -21.36 -7.90
N PHE A 42 0.20 -20.91 -7.44
CA PHE A 42 -1.08 -21.55 -7.76
C PHE A 42 -1.56 -21.23 -9.18
N GLY A 43 -1.22 -20.06 -9.72
CA GLY A 43 -1.46 -19.72 -11.13
C GLY A 43 -0.46 -20.35 -12.11
N ASN A 44 0.76 -20.66 -11.66
CA ASN A 44 1.79 -21.43 -12.37
C ASN A 44 2.02 -22.78 -11.70
N THR A 45 1.06 -23.70 -11.77
CA THR A 45 1.32 -25.13 -11.51
C THR A 45 2.18 -25.80 -12.59
N GLU A 46 2.96 -25.02 -13.35
CA GLU A 46 4.11 -25.48 -14.13
C GLU A 46 5.35 -24.64 -13.76
N GLY A 47 6.39 -25.29 -13.23
CA GLY A 47 7.76 -24.80 -13.43
C GLY A 47 8.48 -24.17 -12.23
N ALA A 48 8.57 -24.84 -11.10
CA ALA A 48 9.75 -24.71 -10.23
C ALA A 48 10.88 -25.59 -10.80
N GLY A 49 11.49 -25.18 -11.90
CA GLY A 49 12.61 -25.92 -12.48
C GLY A 49 13.00 -25.46 -13.88
N ALA A 50 14.27 -25.07 -14.01
CA ALA A 50 15.02 -24.83 -15.24
C ALA A 50 14.69 -23.55 -16.02
N ALA A 51 15.69 -22.66 -16.03
CA ALA A 51 15.92 -21.72 -17.11
C ALA A 51 15.97 -22.48 -18.45
N GLY A 52 14.94 -22.30 -19.25
CA GLY A 52 14.85 -22.83 -20.60
C GLY A 52 13.69 -22.13 -21.27
N SER A 53 13.98 -21.23 -22.20
CA SER A 53 12.98 -20.59 -23.03
C SER A 53 12.18 -21.66 -23.79
N VAL A 54 11.04 -22.08 -23.26
CA VAL A 54 10.09 -22.89 -24.00
C VAL A 54 9.37 -21.95 -24.96
N ARG A 55 9.83 -21.94 -26.20
CA ARG A 55 9.15 -21.26 -27.30
C ARG A 55 7.82 -21.96 -27.51
N HIS A 56 6.73 -21.34 -27.08
CA HIS A 56 5.38 -21.81 -27.39
C HIS A 56 5.20 -21.81 -28.92
N THR A 57 5.18 -22.99 -29.53
CA THR A 57 4.65 -23.17 -30.89
C THR A 57 3.13 -23.24 -30.80
N PRO A 58 2.38 -22.27 -31.34
CA PRO A 58 0.93 -22.38 -31.41
C PRO A 58 0.55 -23.53 -32.35
N SER A 59 -0.05 -24.59 -31.82
CA SER A 59 -0.44 -25.78 -32.59
C SER A 59 -1.81 -25.66 -33.26
N VAL A 60 -2.49 -24.51 -33.18
CA VAL A 60 -3.82 -24.34 -33.75
C VAL A 60 -3.90 -23.05 -34.54
N THR A 61 -3.96 -23.19 -35.87
CA THR A 61 -4.36 -22.11 -36.78
C THR A 61 -5.88 -22.14 -36.90
N TYR A 62 -6.56 -21.19 -36.26
CA TYR A 62 -8.02 -21.05 -36.41
C TYR A 62 -8.34 -20.41 -37.77
N PRO A 63 -9.16 -21.03 -38.63
CA PRO A 63 -9.46 -20.52 -39.97
C PRO A 63 -10.56 -19.44 -39.94
N ILE A 64 -10.60 -18.57 -38.93
CA ILE A 64 -11.60 -17.51 -38.88
C ILE A 64 -11.07 -16.32 -39.67
N ARG A 65 -11.62 -16.13 -40.88
CA ARG A 65 -11.45 -14.89 -41.63
C ARG A 65 -12.59 -13.95 -41.24
N PHE A 66 -12.24 -12.82 -40.63
CA PHE A 66 -13.19 -11.73 -40.45
C PHE A 66 -13.21 -10.92 -41.75
N ASP A 67 -14.08 -11.33 -42.66
CA ASP A 67 -14.44 -10.46 -43.78
C ASP A 67 -14.87 -9.13 -43.17
N HIS A 68 -14.17 -8.05 -43.53
CA HIS A 68 -14.48 -6.71 -43.04
C HIS A 68 -15.86 -6.35 -43.57
N ALA A 69 -16.87 -6.66 -42.75
CA ALA A 69 -18.22 -6.18 -42.90
C ALA A 69 -18.13 -4.66 -42.89
N THR A 70 -18.13 -4.13 -44.10
CA THR A 70 -18.23 -2.72 -44.41
C THR A 70 -19.51 -2.22 -43.77
N ASN A 71 -19.37 -1.24 -42.88
CA ASN A 71 -20.45 -0.46 -42.26
C ASN A 71 -21.42 -1.23 -41.36
N ASP A 72 -21.05 -1.41 -40.10
CA ASP A 72 -22.02 -1.27 -39.02
C ASP A 72 -21.38 -0.46 -37.89
N ALA A 73 -21.71 0.83 -37.88
CA ALA A 73 -21.37 1.74 -36.80
C ALA A 73 -21.77 1.13 -35.44
N PRO A 74 -20.99 1.34 -34.37
CA PRO A 74 -21.44 0.92 -33.05
C PRO A 74 -22.74 1.66 -32.75
N ARG A 75 -23.87 0.94 -32.68
CA ARG A 75 -25.08 1.47 -32.07
C ARG A 75 -24.70 1.76 -30.63
N GLY A 76 -24.35 3.02 -30.35
CA GLY A 76 -24.00 3.48 -29.03
C GLY A 76 -25.15 3.11 -28.10
N ALA A 77 -24.89 2.23 -27.14
CA ALA A 77 -25.82 1.96 -26.08
C ALA A 77 -26.04 3.29 -25.34
N VAL A 78 -27.23 3.87 -25.48
CA VAL A 78 -27.60 5.07 -24.73
C VAL A 78 -27.67 4.63 -23.26
N PRO A 79 -26.82 5.17 -22.36
CA PRO A 79 -26.90 4.81 -20.96
C PRO A 79 -28.25 5.29 -20.40
N HIS A 80 -29.08 4.35 -19.94
CA HIS A 80 -30.31 4.69 -19.23
C HIS A 80 -29.96 5.34 -17.90
N PRO A 81 -30.62 6.45 -17.50
CA PRO A 81 -30.33 7.11 -16.25
C PRO A 81 -30.62 6.15 -15.09
N THR A 82 -29.57 5.78 -14.35
CA THR A 82 -29.70 5.05 -13.09
C THR A 82 -30.48 5.92 -12.12
N VAL A 83 -31.61 5.42 -11.62
CA VAL A 83 -32.42 6.11 -10.62
C VAL A 83 -31.54 6.43 -9.42
N SER A 84 -31.29 7.70 -9.16
CA SER A 84 -30.52 8.15 -8.01
C SER A 84 -31.44 8.23 -6.79
N TYR A 85 -31.39 7.23 -5.92
CA TYR A 85 -32.03 7.34 -4.61
C TYR A 85 -31.19 8.24 -3.70
N PRO A 86 -31.82 9.12 -2.89
CA PRO A 86 -31.09 9.93 -1.93
C PRO A 86 -30.50 9.03 -0.84
N ILE A 87 -29.18 8.95 -0.79
CA ILE A 87 -28.46 8.31 0.31
C ILE A 87 -28.57 9.25 1.51
N LYS A 88 -29.27 8.81 2.56
CA LYS A 88 -29.28 9.53 3.84
C LYS A 88 -28.04 9.12 4.63
N PHE A 89 -27.19 10.10 4.93
CA PHE A 89 -26.05 9.90 5.83
C PHE A 89 -26.51 10.20 7.25
N ASP A 90 -26.35 9.23 8.15
CA ASP A 90 -26.62 9.44 9.57
C ASP A 90 -25.61 10.45 10.12
N THR A 91 -26.11 11.48 10.79
CA THR A 91 -25.26 12.45 11.47
C THR A 91 -24.79 11.84 12.79
N PRO A 92 -23.48 11.70 13.03
CA PRO A 92 -23.00 11.10 14.27
C PRO A 92 -23.36 11.99 15.47
N THR A 93 -23.94 11.38 16.50
CA THR A 93 -24.28 12.07 17.75
C THR A 93 -23.02 12.69 18.37
N PRO A 94 -23.02 13.99 18.74
CA PRO A 94 -21.86 14.61 19.33
C PRO A 94 -21.50 13.94 20.66
N ARG A 95 -20.29 13.37 20.71
CA ARG A 95 -19.76 12.77 21.93
C ARG A 95 -19.38 13.88 22.90
N ARG A 96 -19.91 13.80 24.13
CA ARG A 96 -19.50 14.68 25.23
C ARG A 96 -17.99 14.58 25.43
N ALA A 97 -17.29 15.71 25.35
CA ALA A 97 -15.85 15.78 25.58
C ALA A 97 -15.54 15.34 27.02
N THR A 98 -14.65 14.37 27.17
CA THR A 98 -14.13 13.97 28.48
C THR A 98 -13.01 14.95 28.86
N PRO A 99 -13.03 15.51 30.08
CA PRO A 99 -11.95 16.38 30.53
C PRO A 99 -10.63 15.61 30.56
N ALA A 100 -9.58 16.18 29.97
CA ALA A 100 -8.24 15.63 30.03
C ALA A 100 -7.68 15.80 31.45
N PRO A 101 -6.97 14.80 32.00
CA PRO A 101 -6.31 14.95 33.29
C PRO A 101 -5.23 16.05 33.18
N SER A 102 -5.42 17.15 33.90
CA SER A 102 -4.45 18.23 34.02
C SER A 102 -3.55 17.96 35.22
N VAL A 103 -2.27 17.70 34.97
CA VAL A 103 -1.26 17.57 36.03
C VAL A 103 -0.66 18.94 36.28
N SER A 104 -0.95 19.55 37.43
CA SER A 104 -0.27 20.77 37.89
C SER A 104 0.89 20.39 38.79
N TYR A 105 2.11 20.79 38.42
CA TYR A 105 3.26 20.74 39.31
C TYR A 105 3.45 22.09 39.99
N PRO A 106 3.89 22.10 41.26
CA PRO A 106 4.26 23.34 41.92
C PRO A 106 5.50 23.93 41.24
N VAL A 107 5.41 25.20 40.87
CA VAL A 107 6.59 25.98 40.44
C VAL A 107 7.24 26.51 41.70
N ASP A 108 8.45 26.05 41.99
CA ASP A 108 9.24 26.56 43.11
C ASP A 108 10.06 27.79 42.68
N PHE A 109 9.59 28.97 43.09
CA PHE A 109 10.25 30.24 42.79
C PHE A 109 11.47 30.51 43.67
N SER A 110 11.73 29.69 44.71
CA SER A 110 12.93 29.79 45.55
C SER A 110 14.21 29.58 44.75
N ALA A 111 14.13 28.78 43.68
CA ALA A 111 15.24 28.52 42.76
C ALA A 111 15.53 29.67 41.78
N LEU A 112 14.62 30.65 41.64
CA LEU A 112 14.80 31.81 40.75
C LEU A 112 15.49 33.01 41.44
N GLY A 113 15.69 32.96 42.75
CA GLY A 113 16.14 34.10 43.56
C GLY A 113 17.49 33.89 44.23
N SER A 114 18.55 33.55 43.49
CA SER A 114 19.94 33.72 43.97
C SER A 114 20.76 34.45 42.92
N GLY A 115 20.53 35.76 42.81
CA GLY A 115 21.15 36.57 41.77
C GLY A 115 21.14 38.05 42.09
N ARG A 116 21.67 38.41 43.26
CA ARG A 116 22.54 39.58 43.56
C ARG A 116 22.48 39.94 45.04
#